data_AF-A0AAD4GXB7-F1
#
_entry.id   AF-A0AAD4GXB7-F1
#
_cell.length_a   1.000
_cell.length_b   1.000
_cell.length_c   1.000
_cell.angle_alpha   90.00
_cell.angle_beta   90.00
_cell.angle_gamma   90.00
#
_symmetry.space_group_name_H-M   'P 1'
#
loop_
_entity.id
_entity.type
_entity.pdbx_description
1 polymer ?
#
loop_
_entity_poly.entity_id
_entity_poly.type
_entity_poly.pdbx_seq_one_letter_code
_entity_poly.pdbx_strand_id
1 'polypeptide(L)'
;MKLCTRLSLLVFALVVAQENPLEPGLPTLRLRYPASAWIEPGTSLLKSHTQSLPIISAMDLDHKATYLLLFVDLDVVYGSTATVALHWYQPNMVATSHKKDDDDNILVNLTVGAEYIAPRPPPNTHHRYVYLLFDQPADYKFPVCFSHIFPPTAEARAGFDIRQFQSVAQLHSPVAGNYFIVHVDDPPSLPLPPSQLTPTTTTSLTTTSLRSAPCQGATTAPVTALSSACESEGWTQVVMSHEGGKGG
;
A
#
# COMPACT_ATOMS: atom_id res chain seq x y z
N MET A 1 -31.06 7.20 51.74
CA MET A 1 -30.53 7.88 50.53
C MET A 1 -29.02 8.06 50.66
N LYS A 2 -28.20 7.25 49.98
CA LYS A 2 -26.84 7.59 49.56
C LYS A 2 -26.54 6.79 48.29
N LEU A 3 -26.78 7.44 47.15
CA LEU A 3 -26.48 6.93 45.81
C LEU A 3 -24.97 7.11 45.58
N CYS A 4 -24.22 6.02 45.48
CA CYS A 4 -22.80 6.06 45.17
C CYS A 4 -22.61 5.71 43.69
N THR A 5 -22.79 6.71 42.83
CA THR A 5 -22.55 6.59 41.40
C THR A 5 -21.05 6.57 41.16
N ARG A 6 -20.47 5.40 40.89
CA ARG A 6 -19.11 5.30 40.36
C ARG A 6 -19.15 5.57 38.85
N LEU A 7 -18.83 6.80 38.46
CA LEU A 7 -18.62 7.17 37.07
C LEU A 7 -17.24 6.63 36.64
N SER A 8 -17.23 5.47 35.97
CA SER A 8 -16.02 4.93 35.36
C SER A 8 -15.77 5.68 34.05
N LEU A 9 -14.84 6.63 34.06
CA LEU A 9 -14.30 7.23 32.82
C LEU A 9 -13.48 6.16 32.08
N LEU A 10 -14.08 5.54 31.07
CA LEU A 10 -13.36 4.82 30.02
C LEU A 10 -12.75 5.86 29.08
N VAL A 11 -11.48 6.20 29.30
CA VAL A 11 -10.67 6.93 28.32
C VAL A 11 -10.26 5.92 27.25
N PHE A 12 -11.05 5.79 26.19
CA PHE A 12 -10.61 5.14 24.96
C PHE A 12 -9.58 6.07 24.30
N ALA A 13 -8.30 5.84 24.58
CA ALA A 13 -7.26 6.32 23.70
C ALA A 13 -7.40 5.56 22.38
N LEU A 14 -8.05 6.15 21.39
CA LEU A 14 -7.89 5.72 20.00
C LEU A 14 -6.46 6.05 19.60
N VAL A 15 -5.56 5.09 19.85
CA VAL A 15 -4.32 5.01 19.08
C VAL A 15 -4.75 4.54 17.70
N VAL A 16 -4.96 5.49 16.79
CA VAL A 16 -5.03 5.16 15.36
C VAL A 16 -3.61 4.75 14.99
N ALA A 17 -3.31 3.46 15.10
CA ALA A 17 -2.10 2.92 14.54
C ALA A 17 -2.11 3.29 13.05
N GLN A 18 -0.99 3.83 12.56
CA GLN A 18 -0.83 4.09 11.14
C GLN A 18 -0.90 2.74 10.42
N GLU A 19 -2.08 2.40 9.90
CA GLU A 19 -2.37 1.10 9.30
C GLU A 19 -1.34 0.78 8.22
N ASN A 20 -0.69 -0.37 8.36
CA ASN A 20 0.22 -0.90 7.35
C ASN A 20 -0.56 -1.04 6.03
N PRO A 21 -0.18 -0.36 4.94
CA PRO A 21 -0.94 -0.38 3.71
C PRO A 21 -0.79 -1.69 2.91
N LEU A 22 0.09 -2.60 3.34
CA LEU A 22 0.35 -3.86 2.66
C LEU A 22 -0.55 -4.98 3.18
N GLU A 23 -0.84 -5.95 2.31
CA GLU A 23 -1.57 -7.16 2.71
C GLU A 23 -0.81 -7.94 3.80
N PRO A 24 -1.48 -8.43 4.84
CA PRO A 24 -0.83 -9.25 5.86
C PRO A 24 -0.13 -10.47 5.25
N GLY A 25 1.15 -10.67 5.60
CA GLY A 25 1.95 -11.79 5.12
C GLY A 25 2.59 -11.59 3.74
N LEU A 26 2.40 -10.43 3.09
CA LEU A 26 3.10 -10.10 1.85
C LEU A 26 4.63 -10.07 2.09
N PRO A 27 5.44 -10.83 1.30
CA PRO A 27 6.89 -10.75 1.40
C PRO A 27 7.42 -9.33 1.24
N THR A 28 8.47 -9.00 2.00
CA THR A 28 9.04 -7.65 1.96
C THR A 28 9.90 -7.47 0.71
N LEU A 29 9.58 -6.44 -0.07
CA LEU A 29 10.44 -5.95 -1.15
C LEU A 29 11.59 -5.15 -0.54
N ARG A 30 12.84 -5.52 -0.81
CA ARG A 30 14.00 -4.80 -0.29
C ARG A 30 14.29 -3.59 -1.16
N LEU A 31 14.42 -2.43 -0.50
CA LEU A 31 14.58 -1.14 -1.15
C LEU A 31 15.71 -0.36 -0.48
N ARG A 32 16.56 0.30 -1.26
CA ARG A 32 17.45 1.35 -0.77
C ARG A 32 17.70 2.41 -1.83
N TYR A 33 17.76 3.67 -1.44
CA TYR A 33 18.28 4.72 -2.31
C TYR A 33 19.82 4.69 -2.34
N PRO A 34 20.47 5.14 -3.43
CA PRO A 34 21.92 5.20 -3.51
C PRO A 34 22.49 6.00 -2.33
N ALA A 35 23.40 5.38 -1.56
CA ALA A 35 23.99 5.91 -0.31
C ALA A 35 23.08 5.89 0.95
N SER A 36 21.96 5.18 0.94
CA SER A 36 21.13 4.92 2.13
C SER A 36 21.20 3.45 2.59
N ALA A 37 20.80 3.22 3.85
CA ALA A 37 20.55 1.88 4.37
C ALA A 37 19.33 1.23 3.69
N TRP A 38 19.19 -0.08 3.85
CA TRP A 38 17.95 -0.78 3.47
C TRP A 38 16.76 -0.23 4.25
N ILE A 39 15.63 -0.09 3.56
CA ILE A 39 14.41 0.52 4.06
C ILE A 39 13.50 -0.57 4.61
N GLU A 40 13.26 -0.53 5.92
CA GLU A 40 12.24 -1.35 6.57
C GLU A 40 10.84 -0.76 6.34
N PRO A 41 9.78 -1.60 6.27
CA PRO A 41 8.40 -1.10 6.15
C PRO A 41 8.05 -0.07 7.22
N GLY A 42 7.54 1.09 6.78
CA GLY A 42 7.16 2.21 7.64
C GLY A 42 8.28 3.17 8.02
N THR A 43 9.51 2.95 7.55
CA THR A 43 10.63 3.88 7.77
C THR A 43 10.28 5.29 7.29
N SER A 44 10.69 6.31 8.04
CA SER A 44 10.59 7.71 7.63
C SER A 44 11.83 8.15 6.87
N LEU A 45 11.64 8.77 5.70
CA LEU A 45 12.71 9.27 4.82
C LEU A 45 12.54 10.77 4.55
N LEU A 46 13.67 11.44 4.33
CA LEU A 46 13.67 12.83 3.85
C LEU A 46 13.45 12.85 2.34
N LYS A 47 12.64 13.82 1.87
CA LYS A 47 12.38 14.04 0.44
C LYS A 47 13.66 14.18 -0.38
N SER A 48 14.68 14.87 0.14
CA SER A 48 15.98 15.00 -0.53
C SER A 48 16.70 13.67 -0.80
N HIS A 49 16.44 12.64 0.00
CA HIS A 49 17.09 11.33 -0.12
C HIS A 49 16.41 10.40 -1.14
N THR A 50 15.24 10.78 -1.66
CA THR A 50 14.44 9.95 -2.56
C THR A 50 14.49 10.42 -4.01
N GLN A 51 15.48 11.25 -4.39
CA GLN A 51 15.50 11.86 -5.73
C GLN A 51 15.98 10.92 -6.83
N SER A 52 16.87 9.99 -6.49
CA SER A 52 17.39 8.97 -7.42
C SER A 52 16.49 7.73 -7.43
N LEU A 53 16.59 6.88 -8.46
CA LEU A 53 15.94 5.57 -8.43
C LEU A 53 16.50 4.71 -7.29
N PRO A 54 15.65 3.97 -6.54
CA PRO A 54 16.14 3.01 -5.57
C PRO A 54 16.68 1.76 -6.25
N ILE A 55 17.59 1.09 -5.55
CA ILE A 55 17.95 -0.30 -5.80
C ILE A 55 16.85 -1.16 -5.20
N ILE A 56 16.33 -2.10 -5.99
CA ILE A 56 15.23 -2.97 -5.62
C ILE A 56 15.71 -4.42 -5.70
N SER A 57 15.49 -5.18 -4.64
CA SER A 57 15.70 -6.63 -4.60
C SER A 57 14.55 -7.30 -3.86
N ALA A 58 14.43 -8.61 -4.01
CA ALA A 58 13.62 -9.45 -3.14
C ALA A 58 14.30 -10.80 -2.96
N MET A 59 13.92 -11.51 -1.90
CA MET A 59 14.33 -12.89 -1.72
C MET A 59 13.61 -13.79 -2.73
N ASP A 60 14.29 -14.86 -3.16
CA ASP A 60 13.69 -15.96 -3.92
C ASP A 60 13.01 -15.57 -5.25
N LEU A 61 13.41 -14.46 -5.88
CA LEU A 61 12.94 -14.13 -7.23
C LEU A 61 13.44 -15.16 -8.25
N ASP A 62 12.55 -15.63 -9.13
CA ASP A 62 12.90 -16.48 -10.26
C ASP A 62 13.60 -15.66 -11.34
N HIS A 63 14.85 -16.01 -11.63
CA HIS A 63 15.66 -15.41 -12.68
C HIS A 63 15.13 -15.61 -14.09
N LYS A 64 14.19 -16.54 -14.29
CA LYS A 64 13.53 -16.79 -15.58
C LYS A 64 12.19 -16.05 -15.69
N ALA A 65 11.69 -15.51 -14.59
CA ALA A 65 10.44 -14.76 -14.56
C ALA A 65 10.67 -13.29 -14.95
N THR A 66 9.56 -12.64 -15.25
CA THR A 66 9.50 -11.20 -15.51
C THR A 66 8.56 -10.59 -14.48
N TYR A 67 8.91 -9.40 -14.01
CA TYR A 67 8.18 -8.69 -12.96
C TYR A 67 7.71 -7.32 -13.42
N LEU A 68 6.64 -6.85 -12.78
CA LEU A 68 6.06 -5.53 -12.98
C LEU A 68 6.03 -4.82 -11.64
N LEU A 69 6.51 -3.58 -11.62
CA LEU A 69 6.54 -2.74 -10.43
C LEU A 69 5.56 -1.57 -10.55
N LEU A 70 4.79 -1.36 -9.48
CA LEU A 70 4.05 -0.13 -9.25
C LEU A 70 4.63 0.58 -8.02
N PHE A 71 4.82 1.89 -8.14
CA PHE A 71 5.15 2.78 -7.05
C PHE A 71 4.08 3.85 -6.95
N VAL A 72 3.45 3.99 -5.77
CA VAL A 72 2.29 4.87 -5.58
C VAL A 72 2.42 5.72 -4.33
N ASP A 73 1.79 6.88 -4.35
CA ASP A 73 1.54 7.75 -3.19
C ASP A 73 0.07 7.62 -2.81
N LEU A 74 -0.20 7.17 -1.58
CA LEU A 74 -1.57 6.90 -1.11
C LEU A 74 -2.29 8.13 -0.56
N ASP A 75 -1.55 9.20 -0.30
CA ASP A 75 -2.02 10.32 0.53
C ASP A 75 -2.06 11.64 -0.28
N VAL A 76 -2.28 11.56 -1.60
CA VAL A 76 -2.35 12.72 -2.48
C VAL A 76 -3.68 13.44 -2.34
N VAL A 77 -3.64 14.77 -2.23
CA VAL A 77 -4.80 15.62 -2.44
C VAL A 77 -4.67 16.31 -3.79
N TYR A 78 -5.55 15.98 -4.74
CA TYR A 78 -5.58 16.59 -6.05
C TYR A 78 -6.80 17.52 -6.16
N GLY A 79 -6.55 18.82 -6.28
CA GLY A 79 -7.59 19.84 -6.10
C GLY A 79 -8.11 19.80 -4.67
N SER A 80 -9.35 19.38 -4.48
CA SER A 80 -10.00 19.20 -3.18
C SER A 80 -10.25 17.74 -2.80
N THR A 81 -9.67 16.80 -3.53
CA THR A 81 -10.04 15.37 -3.47
C THR A 81 -8.85 14.52 -3.05
N ALA A 82 -9.03 13.70 -2.01
CA ALA A 82 -8.03 12.73 -1.58
C ALA A 82 -8.01 11.52 -2.53
N THR A 83 -6.84 11.17 -3.02
CA THR A 83 -6.63 10.20 -4.10
C THR A 83 -5.28 9.51 -4.02
N VAL A 84 -5.06 8.53 -4.90
CA VAL A 84 -3.78 7.85 -5.09
C VAL A 84 -3.09 8.44 -6.32
N ALA A 85 -1.77 8.61 -6.27
CA ALA A 85 -1.00 8.96 -7.47
C ALA A 85 0.03 7.89 -7.82
N LEU A 86 0.13 7.57 -9.11
CA LEU A 86 1.19 6.71 -9.62
C LEU A 86 2.50 7.48 -9.73
N HIS A 87 3.52 7.05 -9.00
CA HIS A 87 4.86 7.60 -9.06
C HIS A 87 5.78 6.83 -10.02
N TRP A 88 5.54 5.53 -10.26
CA TRP A 88 6.31 4.76 -11.22
C TRP A 88 5.53 3.52 -11.66
N TYR A 89 5.49 3.27 -12.97
CA TYR A 89 5.09 1.98 -13.51
C TYR A 89 6.25 1.44 -14.33
N GLN A 90 6.74 0.26 -14.00
CA GLN A 90 7.87 -0.37 -14.67
C GLN A 90 7.55 -1.83 -15.01
N PRO A 91 7.23 -2.13 -16.27
CA PRO A 91 7.11 -3.52 -16.72
C PRO A 91 8.47 -4.10 -17.06
N ASN A 92 8.47 -5.39 -17.35
CA ASN A 92 9.62 -6.12 -17.89
C ASN A 92 10.88 -6.02 -17.03
N MET A 93 10.72 -6.07 -15.70
CA MET A 93 11.86 -6.17 -14.79
C MET A 93 12.31 -7.62 -14.69
N VAL A 94 13.62 -7.86 -14.62
CA VAL A 94 14.19 -9.20 -14.42
C VAL A 94 15.12 -9.22 -13.23
N ALA A 95 15.17 -10.36 -12.53
CA ALA A 95 16.07 -10.59 -11.42
C ALA A 95 17.48 -10.94 -11.93
N THR A 96 18.48 -10.15 -11.55
CA THR A 96 19.89 -10.40 -11.87
C THR A 96 20.69 -10.69 -10.61
N SER A 97 21.59 -11.66 -10.69
CA SER A 97 22.50 -12.01 -9.60
C SER A 97 23.56 -10.92 -9.47
N HIS A 98 23.55 -10.15 -8.38
CA HIS A 98 24.59 -9.17 -8.12
C HIS A 98 25.76 -9.82 -7.38
N LYS A 99 26.92 -9.94 -8.05
CA LYS A 99 28.13 -10.59 -7.50
C LYS A 99 28.77 -9.88 -6.29
N LYS A 100 28.20 -8.77 -5.80
CA LYS A 100 28.87 -7.89 -4.82
C LYS A 100 28.24 -7.93 -3.42
N ASP A 101 26.99 -8.38 -3.31
CA ASP A 101 26.28 -8.62 -2.07
C ASP A 101 25.65 -10.02 -2.23
N ASP A 102 26.10 -10.98 -1.43
CA ASP A 102 26.00 -12.43 -1.69
C ASP A 102 24.57 -13.03 -1.74
N ASP A 103 23.47 -12.27 -1.72
CA ASP A 103 22.11 -12.81 -1.69
C ASP A 103 21.00 -11.88 -2.24
N ASP A 104 21.32 -10.95 -3.14
CA ASP A 104 20.32 -10.00 -3.66
C ASP A 104 20.11 -10.14 -5.16
N ASN A 105 19.00 -10.79 -5.52
CA ASN A 105 18.41 -10.74 -6.85
C ASN A 105 17.92 -9.31 -7.11
N ILE A 106 18.80 -8.46 -7.65
CA ILE A 106 18.48 -7.07 -7.98
C ILE A 106 17.63 -7.06 -9.23
N LEU A 107 16.50 -6.37 -9.14
CA LEU A 107 15.63 -6.12 -10.28
C LEU A 107 16.22 -5.03 -11.16
N VAL A 108 16.38 -5.35 -12.44
CA VAL A 108 16.82 -4.41 -13.47
C VAL A 108 15.73 -4.18 -14.50
N ASN A 109 15.64 -2.95 -14.99
CA ASN A 109 14.64 -2.55 -15.97
C ASN A 109 15.15 -2.86 -17.37
N LEU A 110 14.35 -3.58 -18.18
CA LEU A 110 14.71 -3.85 -19.58
C LEU A 110 13.97 -2.98 -20.59
N THR A 111 12.91 -2.27 -20.17
CA THR A 111 12.06 -1.48 -21.06
C THR A 111 11.67 -0.14 -20.45
N VAL A 112 11.07 0.74 -21.25
CA VAL A 112 10.49 1.99 -20.78
C VAL A 112 9.10 1.73 -20.20
N GLY A 113 8.87 2.26 -18.99
CA GLY A 113 7.56 2.34 -18.36
C GLY A 113 7.09 3.79 -18.22
N ALA A 114 6.12 4.03 -17.34
CA ALA A 114 5.72 5.39 -17.01
C ALA A 114 6.71 5.93 -15.97
N GLU A 115 7.53 6.90 -16.35
CA GLU A 115 8.75 7.28 -15.64
C GLU A 115 8.58 7.56 -14.14
N TYR A 116 9.68 7.36 -13.40
CA TYR A 116 9.76 7.60 -11.97
C TYR A 116 9.63 9.08 -11.64
N ILE A 117 8.72 9.38 -10.72
CA ILE A 117 8.57 10.67 -10.08
C ILE A 117 9.02 10.51 -8.64
N ALA A 118 10.07 11.24 -8.23
CA ALA A 118 10.51 11.24 -6.85
C ALA A 118 9.37 11.64 -5.89
N PRO A 119 9.29 11.04 -4.69
CA PRO A 119 8.44 11.52 -3.61
C PRO A 119 8.52 13.03 -3.48
N ARG A 120 7.35 13.65 -3.39
CA ARG A 120 7.22 15.11 -3.36
C ARG A 120 6.00 15.53 -2.55
N PRO A 121 5.87 15.06 -1.28
CA PRO A 121 4.78 15.50 -0.44
C PRO A 121 4.80 17.04 -0.32
N PRO A 122 3.63 17.69 -0.24
CA PRO A 122 3.53 19.11 0.10
C PRO A 122 4.23 19.45 1.44
N PRO A 123 4.63 20.72 1.65
CA PRO A 123 5.17 21.16 2.93
C PRO A 123 4.22 20.88 4.09
N ASN A 124 4.79 20.52 5.24
CA ASN A 124 4.06 20.21 6.49
C ASN A 124 3.11 19.01 6.40
N THR A 125 3.21 18.18 5.35
CA THR A 125 2.52 16.89 5.28
C THR A 125 3.53 15.74 5.27
N HIS A 126 3.01 14.53 5.43
CA HIS A 126 3.75 13.30 5.24
C HIS A 126 2.89 12.33 4.46
N HIS A 127 3.49 11.63 3.51
CA HIS A 127 2.77 10.76 2.60
C HIS A 127 3.36 9.35 2.69
N ARG A 128 2.48 8.35 2.61
CA ARG A 128 2.85 6.93 2.51
C ARG A 128 3.06 6.58 1.05
N TYR A 129 4.27 6.12 0.77
CA TYR A 129 4.74 5.70 -0.53
C TYR A 129 4.88 4.18 -0.53
N VAL A 130 4.23 3.52 -1.49
CA VAL A 130 4.13 2.06 -1.53
C VAL A 130 4.70 1.52 -2.84
N TYR A 131 5.61 0.57 -2.73
CA TYR A 131 6.07 -0.26 -3.83
C TYR A 131 5.35 -1.61 -3.80
N LEU A 132 4.82 -2.02 -4.94
CA LEU A 132 4.18 -3.32 -5.16
C LEU A 132 4.87 -4.00 -6.35
N LEU A 133 5.35 -5.21 -6.14
CA LEU A 133 5.93 -6.07 -7.17
C LEU A 133 4.93 -7.16 -7.53
N PHE A 134 4.73 -7.37 -8.83
CA PHE A 134 3.86 -8.41 -9.37
C PHE A 134 4.67 -9.35 -10.26
N ASP A 135 4.33 -10.64 -10.26
CA ASP A 135 4.67 -11.50 -11.38
C ASP A 135 4.00 -10.94 -12.64
N GLN A 136 4.77 -10.75 -13.70
CA GLN A 136 4.25 -10.31 -14.99
C GLN A 136 3.96 -11.53 -15.87
N PRO A 137 2.69 -11.77 -16.26
CA PRO A 137 2.35 -12.85 -17.18
C PRO A 137 3.15 -12.74 -18.49
N ALA A 138 3.51 -13.89 -19.08
CA ALA A 138 4.28 -13.93 -20.32
C ALA A 138 3.55 -13.27 -21.51
N ASP A 139 2.23 -13.29 -21.49
CA ASP A 139 1.35 -12.67 -22.48
C ASP A 139 0.91 -11.25 -22.11
N TYR A 140 1.44 -10.68 -21.02
CA TYR A 140 1.10 -9.35 -20.54
C TYR A 140 1.09 -8.31 -21.66
N LYS A 141 0.01 -7.52 -21.69
CA LYS A 141 -0.15 -6.33 -22.53
C LYS A 141 -0.55 -5.17 -21.63
N PHE A 142 0.11 -4.04 -21.82
CA PHE A 142 -0.29 -2.81 -21.17
C PHE A 142 -1.74 -2.45 -21.55
N PRO A 143 -2.64 -2.24 -20.58
CA PRO A 143 -4.00 -1.80 -20.86
C PRO A 143 -4.03 -0.40 -21.48
N VAL A 144 -4.39 -0.29 -22.77
CA VAL A 144 -4.37 0.99 -23.50
C VAL A 144 -5.26 2.06 -22.86
N CYS A 145 -6.35 1.69 -22.19
CA CYS A 145 -7.19 2.61 -21.40
C CYS A 145 -6.44 3.33 -20.26
N PHE A 146 -5.30 2.81 -19.82
CA PHE A 146 -4.41 3.45 -18.85
C PHE A 146 -3.31 4.30 -19.50
N SER A 147 -3.28 4.51 -20.82
CA SER A 147 -2.21 5.27 -21.51
C SER A 147 -2.04 6.71 -21.01
N HIS A 148 -3.05 7.26 -20.34
CA HIS A 148 -2.97 8.58 -19.70
C HIS A 148 -1.88 8.66 -18.62
N ILE A 149 -1.38 7.54 -18.09
CA ILE A 149 -0.37 7.52 -17.03
C ILE A 149 1.04 7.85 -17.53
N PHE A 150 1.35 7.89 -18.83
CA PHE A 150 2.76 8.05 -19.24
C PHE A 150 3.35 9.42 -18.91
N PRO A 151 2.66 10.56 -19.13
CA PRO A 151 3.19 11.87 -18.75
C PRO A 151 3.50 11.96 -17.25
N PRO A 152 4.61 12.59 -16.85
CA PRO A 152 5.03 12.72 -15.45
C PRO A 152 4.34 13.88 -14.70
N THR A 153 3.04 14.07 -14.94
CA THR A 153 2.28 15.20 -14.41
C THR A 153 1.28 14.74 -13.35
N ALA A 154 0.92 15.61 -12.41
CA ALA A 154 -0.10 15.30 -11.41
C ALA A 154 -1.45 14.95 -12.08
N GLU A 155 -1.84 15.69 -13.14
CA GLU A 155 -3.05 15.42 -13.94
C GLU A 155 -3.08 13.98 -14.50
N ALA A 156 -1.95 13.52 -15.02
CA ALA A 156 -1.82 12.18 -15.61
C ALA A 156 -1.80 11.06 -14.56
N ARG A 157 -1.26 11.33 -13.37
CA ARG A 157 -0.94 10.30 -12.37
C ARG A 157 -1.94 10.21 -11.22
N ALA A 158 -2.61 11.30 -10.88
CA ALA A 158 -3.58 11.35 -9.80
C ALA A 158 -4.87 10.61 -10.16
N GLY A 159 -5.45 9.92 -9.20
CA GLY A 159 -6.61 9.05 -9.42
C GLY A 159 -6.24 7.63 -9.85
N PHE A 160 -4.97 7.22 -9.78
CA PHE A 160 -4.57 5.89 -10.24
C PHE A 160 -5.25 4.79 -9.42
N ASP A 161 -6.12 4.01 -10.07
CA ASP A 161 -6.82 2.88 -9.44
C ASP A 161 -5.99 1.60 -9.60
N ILE A 162 -5.27 1.24 -8.52
CA ILE A 162 -4.41 0.06 -8.47
C ILE A 162 -5.21 -1.22 -8.72
N ARG A 163 -6.41 -1.34 -8.14
CA ARG A 163 -7.23 -2.56 -8.24
C ARG A 163 -7.83 -2.70 -9.63
N GLN A 164 -8.30 -1.60 -10.22
CA GLN A 164 -8.77 -1.62 -11.60
C GLN A 164 -7.62 -1.95 -12.56
N PHE A 165 -6.44 -1.35 -12.36
CA PHE A 165 -5.26 -1.67 -13.17
C PHE A 165 -4.92 -3.16 -13.07
N GLN A 166 -4.77 -3.68 -11.85
CA GLN A 166 -4.48 -5.10 -11.59
C GLN A 166 -5.48 -6.02 -12.30
N SER A 167 -6.78 -5.73 -12.18
CA SER A 167 -7.84 -6.52 -12.80
C SER A 167 -7.78 -6.51 -14.34
N VAL A 168 -7.63 -5.33 -14.95
CA VAL A 168 -7.61 -5.19 -16.42
C VAL A 168 -6.29 -5.69 -17.02
N ALA A 169 -5.19 -5.52 -16.29
CA ALA A 169 -3.86 -6.02 -16.65
C ALA A 169 -3.70 -7.53 -16.42
N GLN A 170 -4.71 -8.20 -15.84
CA GLN A 170 -4.68 -9.62 -15.50
C GLN A 170 -3.52 -10.00 -14.58
N LEU A 171 -3.19 -9.11 -13.64
CA LEU A 171 -2.17 -9.36 -12.63
C LEU A 171 -2.81 -10.08 -11.43
N HIS A 172 -2.10 -11.07 -10.89
CA HIS A 172 -2.45 -11.67 -9.60
C HIS A 172 -2.11 -10.73 -8.43
N SER A 173 -2.28 -11.17 -7.19
CA SER A 173 -1.82 -10.40 -6.03
C SER A 173 -0.32 -10.09 -6.11
N PRO A 174 0.13 -8.96 -5.52
CA PRO A 174 1.56 -8.66 -5.42
C PRO A 174 2.33 -9.84 -4.81
N VAL A 175 3.52 -10.10 -5.31
CA VAL A 175 4.43 -11.13 -4.78
C VAL A 175 5.37 -10.59 -3.71
N ALA A 176 5.60 -9.28 -3.71
CA ALA A 176 6.32 -8.58 -2.67
C ALA A 176 5.90 -7.10 -2.61
N GLY A 177 6.08 -6.48 -1.46
CA GLY A 177 5.82 -5.05 -1.29
C GLY A 177 6.62 -4.44 -0.15
N ASN A 178 6.76 -3.13 -0.19
CA ASN A 178 7.34 -2.35 0.90
C ASN A 178 6.78 -0.92 0.85
N TYR A 179 6.77 -0.24 1.99
CA TYR A 179 6.30 1.13 2.07
C TYR A 179 7.16 1.96 3.02
N PHE A 180 7.19 3.26 2.79
CA PHE A 180 7.86 4.22 3.67
C PHE A 180 7.06 5.52 3.71
N ILE A 181 7.41 6.36 4.68
CA ILE A 181 6.79 7.67 4.88
C ILE A 181 7.81 8.72 4.46
N VAL A 182 7.42 9.70 3.64
CA VAL A 182 8.31 10.81 3.28
C VAL A 182 7.81 12.10 3.88
N HIS A 183 8.76 12.87 4.42
CA HIS A 183 8.57 14.21 4.93
C HIS A 183 9.41 15.19 4.11
N VAL A 184 8.97 16.44 4.02
CA VAL A 184 9.80 17.52 3.48
C VAL A 184 10.94 17.80 4.47
N ASP A 185 12.15 17.98 3.96
CA ASP A 185 13.31 18.39 4.74
C ASP A 185 13.01 19.65 5.55
N ASP A 186 13.44 19.68 6.81
CA ASP A 186 13.37 20.91 7.61
C ASP A 186 14.19 22.01 6.90
N PRO A 187 13.70 23.26 6.85
CA PRO A 187 14.51 24.36 6.35
C PRO A 187 15.81 24.46 7.17
N PRO A 188 16.94 24.85 6.55
CA PRO A 188 18.19 25.02 7.28
C PRO A 188 17.95 25.95 8.47
N SER A 189 18.26 25.45 9.66
CA SER A 189 17.91 26.09 10.91
C SER A 189 18.63 27.44 11.02
N LEU A 190 17.92 28.55 10.77
CA LEU A 190 18.31 29.81 11.39
C LEU A 190 18.06 29.65 12.90
N PRO A 191 18.95 30.15 13.79
CA PRO A 191 18.80 29.95 15.21
C PRO A 191 17.52 30.64 15.70
N LEU A 192 16.49 29.84 16.03
CA LEU A 192 15.26 30.31 16.67
C LEU A 192 15.31 30.07 18.19
N PRO A 193 14.73 30.98 19.00
CA PRO A 193 14.72 30.88 20.46
C PRO A 193 13.80 29.74 20.95
N PRO A 194 13.96 29.27 22.21
CA PRO A 194 13.29 28.07 22.70
C PRO A 194 11.84 28.36 23.09
N SER A 195 10.88 27.98 22.24
CA SER A 195 9.47 27.65 22.51
C SER A 195 8.82 27.43 21.15
N GLN A 196 8.18 26.31 20.81
CA GLN A 196 7.07 25.68 21.51
C GLN A 196 6.82 24.36 20.74
N LEU A 197 6.90 23.21 21.42
CA LEU A 197 6.57 21.92 20.80
C LEU A 197 5.06 21.90 20.55
N THR A 198 4.63 22.21 19.32
CA THR A 198 3.26 21.95 18.88
C THR A 198 3.16 20.51 18.39
N PRO A 199 2.21 19.71 18.89
CA PRO A 199 2.00 18.36 18.40
C PRO A 199 1.52 18.42 16.94
N THR A 200 2.23 17.74 16.05
CA THR A 200 1.85 17.58 14.64
C THR A 200 0.60 16.70 14.56
N THR A 201 -0.49 17.25 14.05
CA THR A 201 -1.73 16.50 13.84
C THR A 201 -1.55 15.54 12.66
N THR A 202 -1.51 14.24 12.95
CA THR A 202 -1.51 13.17 11.96
C THR A 202 -2.95 12.95 11.48
N THR A 203 -3.26 13.36 10.25
CA THR A 203 -4.52 12.99 9.59
C THR A 203 -4.21 11.94 8.54
N SER A 204 -4.46 10.67 8.86
CA SER A 204 -4.51 9.61 7.84
C SER A 204 -5.73 9.90 6.96
N LEU A 205 -5.51 10.25 5.69
CA LEU A 205 -6.59 10.51 4.77
C LEU A 205 -7.13 9.18 4.24
N THR A 206 -8.43 8.96 4.41
CA THR A 206 -9.13 7.90 3.67
C THR A 206 -9.28 8.36 2.22
N THR A 207 -8.75 7.61 1.26
CA THR A 207 -8.89 7.89 -0.17
C THR A 207 -10.36 8.07 -0.52
N THR A 208 -10.74 9.26 -1.01
CA THR A 208 -12.15 9.59 -1.30
C THR A 208 -12.51 9.47 -2.77
N SER A 209 -11.53 9.38 -3.68
CA SER A 209 -11.80 9.21 -5.12
C SER A 209 -10.67 8.53 -5.87
N LEU A 210 -11.04 7.67 -6.82
CA LEU A 210 -10.16 7.10 -7.85
C LEU A 210 -10.72 7.46 -9.23
N ARG A 211 -9.85 7.57 -10.24
CA ARG A 211 -10.21 7.82 -11.64
C ARG A 211 -10.39 6.47 -12.31
N SER A 212 -11.64 6.04 -12.51
CA SER A 212 -11.90 4.84 -13.30
C SER A 212 -11.44 5.05 -14.74
N ALA A 213 -10.53 4.20 -15.20
CA ALA A 213 -10.13 4.15 -16.60
C ALA A 213 -11.28 3.55 -17.46
N PRO A 214 -11.56 4.10 -18.65
CA PRO A 214 -12.65 3.63 -19.51
C PRO A 214 -12.25 2.37 -20.29
N CYS A 215 -11.91 1.30 -19.57
CA CYS A 215 -11.55 0.02 -20.15
C CYS A 215 -12.82 -0.74 -20.57
N GLN A 216 -12.92 -1.18 -21.82
CA GLN A 216 -14.01 -2.05 -22.24
C GLN A 216 -13.87 -3.41 -21.55
N GLY A 217 -14.91 -3.87 -20.85
CA GLY A 217 -14.96 -5.19 -20.22
C GLY A 217 -14.67 -5.23 -18.71
N ALA A 218 -14.36 -4.11 -18.06
CA ALA A 218 -14.30 -4.05 -16.60
C ALA A 218 -15.73 -3.94 -16.03
N THR A 219 -16.46 -5.06 -15.97
CA THR A 219 -17.73 -5.12 -15.24
C THR A 219 -17.44 -4.82 -13.78
N THR A 220 -17.80 -3.62 -13.33
CA THR A 220 -17.81 -3.26 -11.92
C THR A 220 -18.84 -4.15 -11.24
N ALA A 221 -18.40 -5.17 -10.51
CA ALA A 221 -19.30 -5.91 -9.63
C ALA A 221 -19.80 -4.92 -8.55
N PRO A 222 -21.12 -4.76 -8.36
CA PRO A 222 -21.63 -3.93 -7.28
C PRO A 222 -21.24 -4.57 -5.95
N VAL A 223 -20.70 -3.76 -5.04
CA VAL A 223 -20.50 -4.14 -3.64
C VAL A 223 -21.88 -4.25 -3.01
N THR A 224 -22.48 -5.44 -3.05
CA THR A 224 -23.66 -5.72 -2.23
C THR A 224 -23.19 -5.78 -0.78
N ALA A 225 -23.52 -4.74 -0.01
CA ALA A 225 -23.40 -4.75 1.43
C ALA A 225 -24.28 -5.87 1.99
N LEU A 226 -23.67 -7.00 2.36
CA LEU A 226 -24.37 -8.04 3.11
C LEU A 226 -24.48 -7.56 4.57
N SER A 227 -25.61 -6.95 4.91
CA SER A 227 -25.98 -6.75 6.30
C SER A 227 -26.24 -8.12 6.94
N SER A 228 -25.27 -8.63 7.68
CA SER A 228 -25.51 -9.72 8.63
C SER A 228 -26.34 -9.17 9.79
N ALA A 229 -27.64 -9.43 9.76
CA ALA A 229 -28.49 -9.30 10.93
C ALA A 229 -28.24 -10.54 11.82
N CYS A 230 -27.84 -10.28 13.06
CA CYS A 230 -27.73 -11.30 14.10
C CYS A 230 -29.14 -11.62 14.60
N GLU A 231 -29.67 -12.80 14.25
CA GLU A 231 -30.83 -13.38 14.93
C GLU A 231 -30.34 -14.45 15.90
N SER A 232 -30.75 -14.27 17.15
CA SER A 232 -30.36 -15.05 18.31
C SER A 232 -31.48 -16.02 18.72
N GLU A 233 -31.04 -17.19 19.19
CA GLU A 233 -31.69 -18.09 20.17
C GLU A 233 -32.73 -19.13 19.67
N GLY A 234 -32.46 -20.40 20.01
CA GLY A 234 -33.44 -21.48 19.92
C GLY A 234 -32.85 -22.90 19.93
N TRP A 235 -31.98 -23.25 20.88
CA TRP A 235 -31.57 -24.66 21.08
C TRP A 235 -32.65 -25.41 21.89
N THR A 236 -33.44 -26.25 21.23
CA THR A 236 -34.18 -27.33 21.90
C THR A 236 -33.41 -28.64 21.76
N GLN A 237 -32.99 -29.15 22.91
CA GLN A 237 -32.25 -30.38 23.14
C GLN A 237 -33.16 -31.60 22.86
N VAL A 238 -32.80 -32.46 21.90
CA VAL A 238 -33.38 -33.80 21.75
C VAL A 238 -32.40 -34.81 22.36
N VAL A 239 -32.78 -35.37 23.50
CA VAL A 239 -32.09 -36.48 24.15
C VAL A 239 -32.45 -37.77 23.42
N MET A 240 -31.47 -38.38 22.75
CA MET A 240 -31.57 -39.77 22.27
C MET A 240 -30.76 -40.65 23.22
N SER A 241 -31.45 -41.47 24.02
CA SER A 241 -30.82 -42.50 24.84
C SER A 241 -30.81 -43.83 24.08
N HIS A 242 -29.62 -44.40 23.89
CA HIS A 242 -29.41 -45.72 23.30
C HIS A 242 -29.15 -46.75 24.41
N GLU A 243 -30.04 -47.74 24.46
CA GLU A 243 -29.84 -49.19 24.62
C GLU A 243 -29.08 -49.81 25.81
N GLY A 244 -29.67 -50.88 26.39
CA GLY A 244 -28.96 -51.81 27.26
C GLY A 244 -29.81 -52.91 27.95
N GLY A 245 -30.15 -53.98 27.21
CA GLY A 245 -30.03 -55.40 27.60
C GLY A 245 -30.77 -56.03 28.81
N LYS A 246 -31.53 -57.10 28.54
CA LYS A 246 -31.69 -58.36 29.32
C LYS A 246 -32.64 -59.28 28.52
N GLY A 247 -32.43 -60.58 28.29
CA GLY A 247 -31.64 -61.57 29.01
C GLY A 247 -32.51 -62.28 30.05
N GLY A 248 -33.21 -63.34 29.65
CA GLY A 248 -34.04 -64.20 30.52
C GLY A 248 -35.34 -64.64 29.86
#